data_AF-A0A0B2XGT7-F1
#
_entry.id   AF-A0A0B2XGT7-F1
#
_cell.length_a   1.000
_cell.length_b   1.000
_cell.length_c   1.000
_cell.angle_alpha   90.00
_cell.angle_beta   90.00
_cell.angle_gamma   90.00
#
_symmetry.space_group_name_H-M   'P 1'
#
loop_
_entity.id
_entity.type
_entity.pdbx_description
1 polymer ?
#
loop_
_entity_poly.entity_id
_entity_poly.type
_entity_poly.pdbx_seq_one_letter_code
_entity_poly.pdbx_strand_id
1 'polypeptide(L)'
;MIEPKERLWAGSGNLLTGGPYTWHITDLDQRRHFSVTYAPPAPVEHVEDTEDICMAQLQKHVNQLGDGVYGIYFSEPDGPITMSTNQEDDVTWYVNCHPVAALELPFPIKTVSLKSLTELDRLAPQVDLVSYQGTPCIGNTKISAVFKYWFMENGMFRTWYELNSWSRLPRDHPHIVPFDSVVLNATGGIVGFTTLFIPGGTLKDNNATTRPFRLQWFYQLLSVVDDLNYQYGIMHQDIAPRNIVIDEEEDNLRIFDFNYSIMIDKHYTPHRDDIKGVIFTLYEIITLDEHFRELPHEQQNAEALLQMEWLKHPKVKLDSDVQAFRSALDVGHKQKEQGV
;
A
#
# COMPACT_ATOMS: atom_id res chain seq x y z
N MET A 1 -8.32 0.13 -13.59
CA MET A 1 -9.40 0.85 -12.85
C MET A 1 -9.48 0.24 -11.46
N ILE A 2 -9.66 1.07 -10.42
CA ILE A 2 -9.72 0.61 -9.03
C ILE A 2 -10.97 -0.27 -8.83
N GLU A 3 -10.89 -1.27 -7.94
CA GLU A 3 -12.05 -2.10 -7.62
C GLU A 3 -13.22 -1.24 -7.12
N PRO A 4 -14.48 -1.51 -7.53
CA PRO A 4 -15.61 -0.65 -7.16
C PRO A 4 -15.78 -0.42 -5.65
N LYS A 5 -15.45 -1.43 -4.84
CA LYS A 5 -15.52 -1.37 -3.36
C LYS A 5 -14.46 -0.46 -2.74
N GLU A 6 -13.38 -0.18 -3.46
CA GLU A 6 -12.24 0.61 -3.00
C GLU A 6 -12.22 2.02 -3.62
N ARG A 7 -13.18 2.31 -4.50
CA ARG A 7 -13.22 3.58 -5.24
C ARG A 7 -13.56 4.76 -4.34
N LEU A 8 -14.56 4.60 -3.48
CA LEU A 8 -15.01 5.66 -2.59
C LEU A 8 -14.44 5.47 -1.20
N TRP A 9 -14.00 6.57 -0.60
CA TRP A 9 -13.51 6.57 0.78
C TRP A 9 -13.97 7.82 1.53
N ALA A 10 -14.67 7.63 2.64
CA ALA A 10 -15.00 8.68 3.59
C ALA A 10 -14.01 8.60 4.76
N GLY A 11 -13.45 9.75 5.14
CA GLY A 11 -12.48 9.79 6.24
C GLY A 11 -12.51 11.05 7.08
N SER A 12 -13.42 11.98 6.77
CA SER A 12 -13.70 13.15 7.59
C SER A 12 -15.06 13.72 7.22
N GLY A 13 -15.61 14.55 8.11
CA GLY A 13 -16.85 15.27 7.85
C GLY A 13 -17.05 16.42 8.83
N ASN A 14 -17.93 17.33 8.47
CA ASN A 14 -18.46 18.35 9.36
C ASN A 14 -19.84 17.88 9.87
N LEU A 15 -19.82 17.22 11.04
CA LEU A 15 -20.99 16.59 11.66
C LEU A 15 -21.57 17.49 12.75
N LEU A 16 -22.37 18.47 12.33
CA LEU A 16 -22.99 19.42 13.25
C LEU A 16 -24.08 18.76 14.09
N THR A 17 -24.15 19.09 15.38
CA THR A 17 -25.25 18.66 16.25
C THR A 17 -26.57 19.23 15.74
N GLY A 18 -27.52 18.36 15.37
CA GLY A 18 -28.80 18.75 14.78
C GLY A 18 -28.82 18.83 13.25
N GLY A 19 -27.69 18.58 12.58
CA GLY A 19 -27.55 18.65 11.13
C GLY A 19 -27.35 20.08 10.59
N PRO A 20 -27.06 20.24 9.29
CA PRO A 20 -26.84 19.19 8.30
C PRO A 20 -25.52 18.43 8.51
N TYR A 21 -25.46 17.19 8.02
CA TYR A 21 -24.31 16.29 8.16
C TYR A 21 -23.53 16.26 6.85
N THR A 22 -22.31 16.80 6.84
CA THR A 22 -21.49 16.82 5.62
C THR A 22 -20.33 15.85 5.76
N TRP A 23 -20.21 14.91 4.82
CA TRP A 23 -19.09 14.01 4.69
C TRP A 23 -18.19 14.44 3.53
N HIS A 24 -16.87 14.42 3.74
CA HIS A 24 -15.91 14.63 2.67
C HIS A 24 -15.50 13.27 2.12
N ILE A 25 -16.07 12.93 0.96
CA ILE A 25 -15.91 11.62 0.35
C ILE A 25 -14.97 11.74 -0.84
N THR A 26 -13.97 10.87 -0.86
CA THR A 26 -12.99 10.78 -1.94
C THR A 26 -13.47 9.83 -3.01
N ASP A 27 -13.46 10.25 -4.26
CA ASP A 27 -13.41 9.35 -5.40
C ASP A 27 -11.95 9.16 -5.82
N LEU A 28 -11.38 8.01 -5.48
CA LEU A 28 -9.99 7.66 -5.77
C LEU A 28 -9.74 7.44 -7.27
N ASP A 29 -10.79 7.15 -8.04
CA ASP A 29 -10.70 6.99 -9.49
C ASP A 29 -10.67 8.38 -10.17
N GLN A 30 -11.51 9.32 -9.72
CA GLN A 30 -11.44 10.70 -10.23
C GLN A 30 -10.33 11.53 -9.59
N ARG A 31 -9.75 11.07 -8.47
CA ARG A 31 -8.77 11.79 -7.63
C ARG A 31 -9.34 13.11 -7.10
N ARG A 32 -10.58 13.06 -6.61
CA ARG A 32 -11.35 14.24 -6.15
C ARG A 32 -11.99 13.98 -4.80
N HIS A 33 -12.14 15.05 -4.02
CA HIS A 33 -13.01 15.05 -2.85
C HIS A 33 -14.33 15.76 -3.17
N PHE A 34 -15.42 15.19 -2.70
CA PHE A 34 -16.75 15.75 -2.77
C PHE A 34 -17.26 16.06 -1.37
N SER A 35 -17.84 17.25 -1.20
CA SER A 35 -18.65 17.61 -0.03
C SER A 35 -20.05 17.00 -0.21
N VAL A 36 -20.39 15.99 0.59
CA VAL A 36 -21.67 15.28 0.49
C VAL A 36 -22.51 15.60 1.72
N THR A 37 -23.52 16.45 1.55
CA THR A 37 -24.33 16.98 2.64
C THR A 37 -25.71 16.32 2.69
N TYR A 38 -25.97 15.62 3.80
CA TYR A 38 -27.27 15.10 4.15
C TYR A 38 -27.98 16.02 5.15
N ALA A 39 -29.13 16.54 4.77
CA ALA A 39 -29.93 17.47 5.56
C ALA A 39 -31.35 16.93 5.79
N PRO A 40 -31.51 15.93 6.67
CA PRO A 40 -32.81 15.34 6.97
C PRO A 40 -33.73 16.33 7.68
N PRO A 41 -35.06 16.12 7.59
CA PRO A 41 -36.05 16.99 8.26
C PRO A 41 -36.01 16.86 9.80
N ALA A 42 -35.44 15.78 10.33
CA ALA A 42 -35.23 15.57 11.76
C ALA A 42 -33.77 15.16 12.01
N PRO A 43 -33.18 15.56 13.16
CA PRO A 43 -31.84 15.13 13.53
C PRO A 43 -31.72 13.60 13.60
N VAL A 44 -30.57 13.09 13.17
CA VAL A 44 -30.17 11.69 13.32
C VAL A 44 -29.50 11.52 14.69
N GLU A 45 -29.86 10.44 15.39
CA GLU A 45 -29.34 10.13 16.71
C GLU A 45 -27.85 9.72 16.67
N HIS A 46 -27.49 8.85 15.73
CA HIS A 46 -26.13 8.41 15.47
C HIS A 46 -25.60 9.07 14.19
N VAL A 47 -24.86 10.17 14.35
CA VAL A 47 -24.36 10.96 13.21
C VAL A 47 -23.42 10.17 12.30
N GLU A 48 -22.70 9.18 12.84
CA GLU A 48 -21.80 8.31 12.10
C GLU A 48 -22.56 7.43 11.08
N ASP A 49 -23.79 7.01 11.39
CA ASP A 49 -24.64 6.25 10.46
C ASP A 49 -25.00 7.03 9.18
N THR A 50 -24.78 8.35 9.18
CA THR A 50 -24.99 9.18 7.98
C THR A 50 -23.87 9.03 6.95
N GLU A 51 -22.73 8.41 7.31
CA GLU A 51 -21.63 8.11 6.39
C GLU A 51 -22.10 7.20 5.26
N ASP A 52 -22.69 6.05 5.60
CA ASP A 52 -23.19 5.06 4.65
C ASP A 52 -24.26 5.65 3.73
N ILE A 53 -25.12 6.52 4.27
CA ILE A 53 -26.15 7.23 3.50
C ILE A 53 -25.50 8.14 2.45
N CYS A 54 -24.50 8.92 2.85
CA CYS A 54 -23.78 9.83 1.96
C CYS A 54 -22.95 9.08 0.91
N MET A 55 -22.26 8.01 1.31
CA MET A 55 -21.50 7.12 0.44
C MET A 55 -22.40 6.49 -0.62
N ALA A 56 -23.53 5.90 -0.21
CA ALA A 56 -24.49 5.29 -1.12
C ALA A 56 -25.06 6.33 -2.10
N GLN A 57 -25.33 7.55 -1.65
CA GLN A 57 -25.88 8.58 -2.52
C GLN A 57 -24.84 9.08 -3.52
N LEU A 58 -23.60 9.33 -3.11
CA LEU A 58 -22.54 9.70 -4.05
C LEU A 58 -22.29 8.58 -5.07
N GLN A 59 -22.25 7.33 -4.64
CA GLN A 59 -22.02 6.17 -5.51
C GLN A 59 -23.01 6.08 -6.68
N LYS A 60 -24.27 6.50 -6.48
CA LYS A 60 -25.30 6.53 -7.54
C LYS A 60 -25.00 7.58 -8.62
N HIS A 61 -24.40 8.71 -8.25
CA HIS A 61 -24.31 9.91 -9.09
C HIS A 61 -22.89 10.25 -9.56
N VAL A 62 -21.85 9.72 -8.93
CA VAL A 62 -20.45 10.14 -9.10
C VAL A 62 -19.95 10.13 -10.55
N ASN A 63 -20.41 9.17 -11.37
CA ASN A 63 -20.03 9.08 -12.78
C ASN A 63 -20.75 10.10 -13.69
N GLN A 64 -21.77 10.77 -13.17
CA GLN A 64 -22.59 11.75 -13.89
C GLN A 64 -22.28 13.18 -13.43
N LEU A 65 -21.47 13.34 -12.39
CA LEU A 65 -21.02 14.64 -11.92
C LEU A 65 -20.03 15.23 -12.93
N GLY A 66 -20.19 16.50 -13.26
CA GLY A 66 -19.25 17.22 -14.13
C GLY A 66 -17.99 17.67 -13.38
N ASP A 67 -16.95 18.01 -14.14
CA ASP A 67 -15.66 18.47 -13.61
C ASP A 67 -15.76 19.72 -12.69
N GLY A 68 -16.82 20.52 -12.81
CA GLY A 68 -17.05 21.70 -11.98
C GLY A 68 -17.87 21.45 -10.70
N VAL A 69 -18.29 20.22 -10.43
CA VAL A 69 -19.08 19.88 -9.25
C VAL A 69 -18.16 19.55 -8.08
N TYR A 70 -18.38 20.24 -6.95
CA TYR A 70 -17.58 20.09 -5.72
C TYR A 70 -18.35 19.42 -4.59
N GLY A 71 -19.67 19.34 -4.70
CA GLY A 71 -20.48 18.68 -3.68
C GLY A 71 -21.88 18.33 -4.14
N ILE A 72 -22.57 17.53 -3.33
CA ILE A 72 -23.98 17.20 -3.51
C ILE A 72 -24.74 17.42 -2.20
N TYR A 73 -25.98 17.85 -2.31
CA TYR A 73 -26.89 18.09 -1.20
C TYR A 73 -28.19 17.31 -1.39
N PHE A 74 -28.69 16.69 -0.33
CA PHE A 74 -29.97 15.96 -0.34
C PHE A 74 -30.59 15.87 1.06
N SER A 75 -31.90 15.67 1.11
CA SER A 75 -32.67 15.60 2.37
C SER A 75 -33.31 14.23 2.63
N GLU A 76 -33.37 13.37 1.62
CA GLU A 76 -33.89 12.00 1.72
C GLU A 76 -32.87 11.03 1.10
N PRO A 77 -32.57 9.87 1.72
CA PRO A 77 -31.55 8.92 1.24
C PRO A 77 -31.71 8.47 -0.22
N ASP A 78 -32.94 8.41 -0.74
CA ASP A 78 -33.24 8.06 -2.13
C ASP A 78 -33.84 9.23 -2.92
N GLY A 79 -33.78 10.44 -2.36
CA GLY A 79 -34.31 11.65 -2.94
C GLY A 79 -33.43 12.25 -4.05
N PRO A 80 -33.91 13.31 -4.71
CA PRO A 80 -33.12 14.06 -5.67
C PRO A 80 -31.94 14.75 -4.99
N ILE A 81 -30.84 14.91 -5.75
CA ILE A 81 -29.66 15.68 -5.32
C ILE A 81 -29.67 17.08 -5.92
N THR A 82 -29.07 18.02 -5.20
CA THR A 82 -28.63 19.31 -5.74
C THR A 82 -27.11 19.30 -5.82
N MET A 83 -26.54 19.74 -6.94
CA MET A 83 -25.09 19.80 -7.13
C MET A 83 -24.56 21.17 -6.74
N SER A 84 -23.44 21.22 -6.01
CA SER A 84 -22.72 22.46 -5.75
C SER A 84 -21.57 22.64 -6.73
N THR A 85 -21.42 23.87 -7.21
CA THR A 85 -20.29 24.37 -8.00
C THR A 85 -19.58 25.53 -7.28
N ASN A 86 -19.91 25.76 -6.01
CA ASN A 86 -19.25 26.78 -5.19
C ASN A 86 -17.84 26.30 -4.83
N GLN A 87 -16.84 27.13 -5.11
CA GLN A 87 -15.44 26.82 -4.81
C GLN A 87 -15.18 26.64 -3.31
N GLU A 88 -16.01 27.22 -2.44
CA GLU A 88 -15.92 27.01 -0.98
C GLU A 88 -16.22 25.57 -0.58
N ASP A 89 -16.96 24.81 -1.41
CA ASP A 89 -17.24 23.40 -1.20
C ASP A 89 -16.14 22.48 -1.77
N ASP A 90 -15.14 23.05 -2.47
CA ASP A 90 -14.00 22.30 -3.00
C ASP A 90 -13.03 21.95 -1.88
N VAL A 91 -13.21 20.73 -1.37
CA VAL A 91 -12.36 20.11 -0.36
C VAL A 91 -11.21 19.31 -0.98
N THR A 92 -10.96 19.44 -2.30
CA THR A 92 -9.82 18.77 -2.96
C THR A 92 -8.52 19.52 -2.68
N TRP A 93 -7.80 19.10 -1.63
CA TRP A 93 -6.65 19.83 -1.09
C TRP A 93 -5.31 19.15 -1.45
N TYR A 94 -4.62 19.64 -2.49
CA TYR A 94 -3.19 19.32 -2.75
C TYR A 94 -2.26 20.11 -1.82
N VAL A 95 -2.50 20.07 -0.51
CA VAL A 95 -2.04 21.16 0.36
C VAL A 95 -0.67 20.90 0.98
N ASN A 96 -0.20 19.65 1.02
CA ASN A 96 1.01 19.30 1.76
C ASN A 96 2.09 18.68 0.86
N CYS A 97 2.63 19.48 -0.06
CA CYS A 97 3.77 19.06 -0.88
C CYS A 97 5.08 19.57 -0.26
N HIS A 98 5.82 18.70 0.42
CA HIS A 98 7.13 19.05 0.97
C HIS A 98 8.16 19.30 -0.14
N PRO A 99 9.15 20.19 0.05
CA PRO A 99 10.27 20.31 -0.87
C PRO A 99 11.19 19.08 -0.77
N VAL A 100 11.99 18.81 -1.82
CA VAL A 100 12.98 17.71 -1.81
C VAL A 100 13.97 17.81 -0.64
N ALA A 101 14.33 19.04 -0.24
CA ALA A 101 15.21 19.28 0.90
C ALA A 101 14.68 18.72 2.24
N ALA A 102 13.36 18.57 2.38
CA ALA A 102 12.74 18.01 3.59
C ALA A 102 13.01 16.51 3.77
N LEU A 103 13.51 15.82 2.74
CA LEU A 103 13.95 14.44 2.88
C LEU A 103 15.29 14.33 3.59
N GLU A 104 16.09 15.40 3.68
CA GLU A 104 17.38 15.42 4.39
C GLU A 104 18.32 14.26 3.99
N LEU A 105 18.31 13.87 2.71
CA LEU A 105 19.15 12.78 2.21
C LEU A 105 20.61 13.24 2.08
N PRO A 106 21.59 12.44 2.54
CA PRO A 106 23.00 12.78 2.42
C PRO A 106 23.56 12.58 1.01
N PHE A 107 22.72 12.16 0.06
CA PHE A 107 23.07 11.88 -1.33
C PHE A 107 22.01 12.44 -2.29
N PRO A 108 22.38 12.70 -3.56
CA PRO A 108 21.42 13.11 -4.58
C PRO A 108 20.35 12.04 -4.80
N ILE A 109 19.10 12.47 -4.97
CA ILE A 109 17.98 11.59 -5.33
C ILE A 109 17.47 11.94 -6.72
N LYS A 110 17.15 10.91 -7.51
CA LYS A 110 16.52 11.09 -8.82
C LYS A 110 15.13 11.70 -8.63
N THR A 111 14.81 12.69 -9.45
CA THR A 111 13.50 13.35 -9.45
C THR A 111 12.89 13.27 -10.84
N VAL A 112 11.56 13.15 -10.91
CA VAL A 112 10.80 13.16 -12.16
C VAL A 112 9.59 14.09 -12.01
N SER A 113 9.20 14.74 -13.11
CA SER A 113 8.01 15.59 -13.08
C SER A 113 6.75 14.72 -13.17
N LEU A 114 5.74 15.02 -12.36
CA LEU A 114 4.41 14.40 -12.45
C LEU A 114 3.86 14.47 -13.89
N LYS A 115 4.07 15.59 -14.58
CA LYS A 115 3.62 15.78 -15.97
C LYS A 115 4.31 14.88 -17.00
N SER A 116 5.43 14.26 -16.63
CA SER A 116 6.16 13.32 -17.49
C SER A 116 5.67 11.87 -17.36
N LEU A 117 4.87 11.58 -16.33
CA LEU A 117 4.31 10.25 -16.11
C LEU A 117 3.12 10.03 -17.04
N THR A 118 3.10 8.88 -17.69
CA THR A 118 1.94 8.37 -18.44
C THR A 118 1.34 7.22 -17.65
N GLU A 119 0.10 7.38 -17.18
CA GLU A 119 -0.66 6.30 -16.53
C GLU A 119 -0.89 5.15 -17.51
N LEU A 120 -0.53 3.95 -17.09
CA LEU A 120 -0.74 2.70 -17.83
C LEU A 120 -1.88 1.88 -17.21
N ASP A 121 -1.96 1.86 -15.87
CA ASP A 121 -3.04 1.22 -15.12
C ASP A 121 -3.13 1.79 -13.69
N ARG A 122 -4.18 1.42 -12.96
CA ARG A 122 -4.39 1.74 -11.54
C ARG A 122 -4.41 0.44 -10.76
N LEU A 123 -3.39 0.24 -9.94
CA LEU A 123 -3.16 -1.01 -9.21
C LEU A 123 -3.92 -1.05 -7.90
N ALA A 124 -4.02 0.10 -7.21
CA ALA A 124 -4.74 0.25 -5.94
C ALA A 124 -5.08 1.73 -5.70
N PRO A 125 -5.87 2.07 -4.67
CA PRO A 125 -6.00 3.44 -4.20
C PRO A 125 -4.64 4.14 -4.07
N GLN A 126 -4.46 5.23 -4.84
CA GLN A 126 -3.24 6.04 -4.85
C GLN A 126 -1.95 5.30 -5.27
N VAL A 127 -2.11 4.21 -6.02
CA VAL A 127 -1.01 3.42 -6.59
C VAL A 127 -1.28 3.16 -8.07
N ASP A 128 -0.52 3.83 -8.93
CA ASP A 128 -0.67 3.73 -10.38
C ASP A 128 0.52 2.97 -10.99
N LEU A 129 0.27 2.18 -12.03
CA LEU A 129 1.31 1.75 -12.95
C LEU A 129 1.53 2.88 -13.96
N VAL A 130 2.75 3.36 -14.08
CA VAL A 130 3.11 4.48 -14.96
C VAL A 130 4.29 4.12 -15.87
N SER A 131 4.43 4.85 -16.95
CA SER A 131 5.67 4.90 -17.72
C SER A 131 6.18 6.32 -17.92
N TYR A 132 7.50 6.46 -18.01
CA TYR A 132 8.15 7.73 -18.34
C TYR A 132 9.54 7.47 -18.97
N GLN A 133 10.18 8.51 -19.51
CA GLN A 133 11.48 8.37 -20.17
C GLN A 133 12.63 8.23 -19.17
N GLY A 134 13.49 7.23 -19.35
CA GLY A 134 14.68 7.05 -18.52
C GLY A 134 15.65 8.24 -18.62
N THR A 135 16.30 8.58 -17.52
CA THR A 135 17.32 9.64 -17.48
C THR A 135 18.66 9.05 -17.02
N PRO A 136 19.78 9.24 -17.76
CA PRO A 136 19.88 9.97 -19.02
C PRO A 136 19.11 9.26 -20.16
N CYS A 137 18.56 10.04 -21.09
CA CYS A 137 17.81 9.54 -22.25
C CYS A 137 18.75 8.84 -23.25
N ILE A 138 19.17 7.62 -22.93
CA ILE A 138 19.91 6.76 -23.85
C ILE A 138 18.86 5.96 -24.63
N GLY A 139 18.55 6.43 -25.84
CA GLY A 139 17.52 5.84 -26.71
C GLY A 139 16.08 6.14 -26.28
N ASN A 140 15.12 5.36 -26.79
CA ASN A 140 13.69 5.43 -26.44
C ASN A 140 13.34 4.55 -25.22
N THR A 141 14.27 4.40 -24.27
CA THR A 141 14.10 3.50 -23.13
C THR A 141 13.05 4.07 -22.18
N LYS A 142 11.86 3.46 -22.19
CA LYS A 142 10.79 3.75 -21.24
C LYS A 142 10.99 2.94 -19.97
N ILE A 143 10.89 3.60 -18.84
CA ILE A 143 10.82 2.95 -17.53
C ILE A 143 9.35 2.68 -17.24
N SER A 144 9.03 1.43 -16.87
CA SER A 144 7.75 1.09 -16.23
C SER A 144 7.95 1.11 -14.72
N ALA A 145 7.10 1.85 -14.02
CA ALA A 145 7.25 2.08 -12.60
C ALA A 145 5.90 2.06 -11.89
N VAL A 146 5.92 1.74 -10.60
CA VAL A 146 4.77 1.89 -9.70
C VAL A 146 4.87 3.26 -9.04
N PHE A 147 3.89 4.12 -9.28
CA PHE A 147 3.79 5.45 -8.68
C PHE A 147 2.86 5.42 -7.48
N LYS A 148 3.43 5.65 -6.30
CA LYS A 148 2.69 5.83 -5.04
C LYS A 148 2.60 7.31 -4.71
N TYR A 149 1.40 7.81 -4.46
CA TYR A 149 1.17 9.26 -4.34
C TYR A 149 0.15 9.62 -3.27
N TRP A 150 0.08 10.92 -2.99
CA TRP A 150 -0.99 11.50 -2.21
C TRP A 150 -1.50 12.75 -2.90
N PHE A 151 -2.79 12.99 -2.74
CA PHE A 151 -3.46 14.24 -3.12
C PHE A 151 -4.40 14.72 -2.01
N MET A 152 -4.29 14.09 -0.83
CA MET A 152 -5.13 14.28 0.34
C MET A 152 -4.25 14.20 1.59
N GLU A 153 -4.62 14.93 2.64
CA GLU A 153 -3.83 14.97 3.89
C GLU A 153 -3.72 13.60 4.58
N ASN A 154 -4.82 12.84 4.64
CA ASN A 154 -4.88 11.56 5.35
C ASN A 154 -3.99 10.46 4.75
N GLY A 155 -3.68 10.52 3.44
CA GLY A 155 -2.76 9.58 2.78
C GLY A 155 -1.29 10.00 2.89
N MET A 156 -1.02 11.30 3.07
CA MET A 156 0.33 11.85 3.02
C MET A 156 1.25 11.21 4.06
N PHE A 157 0.83 11.11 5.32
CA PHE A 157 1.75 10.71 6.40
C PHE A 157 2.37 9.32 6.15
N ARG A 158 1.55 8.35 5.72
CA ARG A 158 2.02 6.98 5.45
C ARG A 158 2.93 6.93 4.23
N THR A 159 2.52 7.52 3.10
CA THR A 159 3.32 7.53 1.88
C THR A 159 4.62 8.33 2.05
N TRP A 160 4.58 9.40 2.85
CA TRP A 160 5.76 10.19 3.22
C TRP A 160 6.75 9.38 4.07
N TYR A 161 6.24 8.61 5.05
CA TYR A 161 7.08 7.75 5.87
C TYR A 161 7.70 6.63 5.02
N GLU A 162 6.90 5.99 4.16
CA GLU A 162 7.37 4.98 3.22
C GLU A 162 8.47 5.52 2.29
N LEU A 163 8.25 6.70 1.70
CA LEU A 163 9.24 7.41 0.91
C LEU A 163 10.54 7.60 1.71
N ASN A 164 10.46 8.05 2.95
CA ASN A 164 11.65 8.29 3.77
C ASN A 164 12.43 7.01 4.07
N SER A 165 11.75 5.91 4.41
CA SER A 165 12.39 4.61 4.65
C SER A 165 13.03 4.07 3.37
N TRP A 166 12.25 3.94 2.29
CA TRP A 166 12.68 3.24 1.09
C TRP A 166 13.71 4.02 0.29
N SER A 167 13.62 5.35 0.28
CA SER A 167 14.62 6.20 -0.39
C SER A 167 16.02 6.09 0.24
N ARG A 168 16.16 5.52 1.43
CA ARG A 168 17.45 5.31 2.13
C ARG A 168 18.04 3.91 1.94
N LEU A 169 17.26 2.96 1.43
CA LEU A 169 17.72 1.60 1.17
C LEU A 169 18.60 1.53 -0.09
N PRO A 170 19.58 0.60 -0.17
CA PRO A 170 20.42 0.43 -1.35
C PRO A 170 19.59 0.14 -2.60
N ARG A 171 19.98 0.74 -3.73
CA ARG A 171 19.25 0.63 -5.01
C ARG A 171 19.53 -0.68 -5.75
N ASP A 172 20.68 -1.27 -5.47
CA ASP A 172 21.20 -2.51 -6.03
C ASP A 172 20.97 -3.72 -5.14
N HIS A 173 20.17 -3.58 -4.07
CA HIS A 173 19.82 -4.70 -3.20
C HIS A 173 19.09 -5.80 -4.02
N PRO A 174 19.55 -7.05 -4.01
CA PRO A 174 19.02 -8.09 -4.90
C PRO A 174 17.56 -8.47 -4.58
N HIS A 175 17.16 -8.31 -3.32
CA HIS A 175 15.88 -8.80 -2.79
C HIS A 175 14.91 -7.70 -2.35
N ILE A 176 15.18 -6.43 -2.70
CA ILE A 176 14.26 -5.32 -2.47
C ILE A 176 13.89 -4.75 -3.84
N VAL A 177 12.62 -4.46 -4.07
CA VAL A 177 12.21 -3.77 -5.29
C VAL A 177 12.87 -2.38 -5.31
N PRO A 178 13.61 -2.02 -6.37
CA PRO A 178 14.38 -0.78 -6.36
C PRO A 178 13.48 0.45 -6.27
N PHE A 179 13.76 1.31 -5.30
CA PHE A 179 13.29 2.69 -5.33
C PHE A 179 13.88 3.39 -6.55
N ASP A 180 13.06 4.15 -7.26
CA ASP A 180 13.47 4.75 -8.52
C ASP A 180 13.57 6.28 -8.41
N SER A 181 12.46 6.99 -8.17
CA SER A 181 12.47 8.46 -8.23
C SER A 181 11.49 9.12 -7.25
N VAL A 182 11.78 10.37 -6.88
CA VAL A 182 10.80 11.26 -6.24
C VAL A 182 10.01 11.99 -7.31
N VAL A 183 8.68 12.04 -7.18
CA VAL A 183 7.80 12.70 -8.15
C VAL A 183 7.44 14.10 -7.68
N LEU A 184 7.69 15.10 -8.53
CA LEU A 184 7.48 16.51 -8.23
C LEU A 184 6.33 17.09 -9.06
N ASN A 185 5.50 17.91 -8.43
CA ASN A 185 4.50 18.72 -9.12
C ASN A 185 5.14 19.93 -9.85
N ALA A 186 4.30 20.78 -10.44
CA ALA A 186 4.76 21.95 -11.19
C ALA A 186 5.43 23.05 -10.33
N THR A 187 5.19 23.05 -9.02
CA THR A 187 5.81 24.01 -8.08
C THR A 187 7.08 23.45 -7.43
N GLY A 188 7.48 22.21 -7.76
CA GLY A 188 8.64 21.53 -7.20
C GLY A 188 8.38 20.82 -5.87
N GLY A 189 7.12 20.78 -5.41
CA GLY A 189 6.72 20.02 -4.24
C GLY A 189 6.57 18.52 -4.54
N ILE A 190 6.94 17.69 -3.57
CA ILE A 190 6.80 16.23 -3.66
C ILE A 190 5.32 15.86 -3.59
N VAL A 191 4.88 15.00 -4.50
CA VAL A 191 3.52 14.42 -4.54
C VAL A 191 3.51 12.91 -4.39
N GLY A 192 4.69 12.27 -4.39
CA GLY A 192 4.82 10.83 -4.36
C GLY A 192 6.20 10.37 -4.80
N PHE A 193 6.31 9.09 -5.08
CA PHE A 193 7.53 8.46 -5.53
C PHE A 193 7.25 7.24 -6.41
N THR A 194 8.26 6.83 -7.16
CA THR A 194 8.23 5.66 -8.03
C THR A 194 9.17 4.58 -7.54
N THR A 195 8.75 3.32 -7.70
CA THR A 195 9.60 2.13 -7.64
C THR A 195 9.57 1.42 -8.99
N LEU A 196 10.57 0.59 -9.28
CA LEU A 196 10.52 -0.20 -10.51
C LEU A 196 9.36 -1.20 -10.48
N PHE A 197 8.68 -1.35 -11.61
CA PHE A 197 7.62 -2.34 -11.76
C PHE A 197 8.22 -3.71 -12.07
N ILE A 198 7.87 -4.72 -11.26
CA ILE A 198 8.24 -6.11 -11.51
C ILE A 198 7.00 -6.84 -12.08
N PRO A 199 7.08 -7.39 -13.31
CA PRO A 199 5.97 -8.11 -13.91
C PRO A 199 5.75 -9.48 -13.25
N GLY A 200 4.58 -10.09 -13.50
CA GLY A 200 4.28 -11.45 -13.03
C GLY A 200 3.45 -11.53 -11.74
N GLY A 201 3.10 -10.39 -11.15
CA GLY A 201 2.26 -10.31 -9.97
C GLY A 201 2.93 -10.79 -8.69
N THR A 202 2.20 -10.64 -7.59
CA THR A 202 2.66 -11.00 -6.25
C THR A 202 2.62 -12.52 -6.03
N LEU A 203 3.22 -12.99 -4.94
CA LEU A 203 3.05 -14.38 -4.52
C LEU A 203 1.60 -14.67 -4.12
N LYS A 204 0.83 -13.69 -3.62
CA LYS A 204 -0.60 -13.85 -3.35
C LYS A 204 -1.42 -14.10 -4.62
N ASP A 205 -1.11 -13.41 -5.72
CA ASP A 205 -1.82 -13.59 -6.99
C ASP A 205 -1.64 -15.00 -7.57
N ASN A 206 -0.48 -15.61 -7.28
CA ASN A 206 -0.11 -16.93 -7.76
C ASN A 206 -0.50 -18.07 -6.78
N ASN A 207 -0.36 -17.81 -5.48
CA ASN A 207 -0.55 -18.75 -4.38
C ASN A 207 0.23 -20.08 -4.55
N ALA A 208 1.39 -20.02 -5.19
CA ALA A 208 2.18 -21.21 -5.56
C ALA A 208 1.38 -22.28 -6.32
N THR A 209 0.27 -21.92 -6.97
CA THR A 209 -0.60 -22.87 -7.69
C THR A 209 -0.25 -22.96 -9.16
N THR A 210 0.28 -21.88 -9.74
CA THR A 210 0.70 -21.88 -11.15
C THR A 210 2.20 -22.15 -11.26
N ARG A 211 3.03 -21.45 -10.47
CA ARG A 211 4.49 -21.68 -10.36
C ARG A 211 4.86 -22.31 -9.01
N PRO A 212 5.81 -23.26 -8.96
CA PRO A 212 6.29 -23.78 -7.69
C PRO A 212 6.94 -22.68 -6.85
N PHE A 213 6.61 -22.60 -5.56
CA PHE A 213 7.40 -21.80 -4.62
C PHE A 213 8.69 -22.54 -4.29
N ARG A 214 9.81 -21.84 -4.42
CA ARG A 214 11.14 -22.44 -4.33
C ARG A 214 11.78 -22.25 -2.97
N LEU A 215 12.49 -23.27 -2.48
CA LEU A 215 13.25 -23.18 -1.24
C LEU A 215 14.32 -22.08 -1.30
N GLN A 216 14.92 -21.86 -2.47
CA GLN A 216 15.84 -20.74 -2.70
C GLN A 216 15.18 -19.38 -2.43
N TRP A 217 13.95 -19.16 -2.90
CA TRP A 217 13.24 -17.91 -2.64
C TRP A 217 12.96 -17.73 -1.14
N PHE A 218 12.69 -18.81 -0.41
CA PHE A 218 12.56 -18.74 1.03
C PHE A 218 13.85 -18.32 1.74
N TYR A 219 15.02 -18.82 1.32
CA TYR A 219 16.30 -18.33 1.82
C TYR A 219 16.55 -16.85 1.50
N GLN A 220 16.17 -16.40 0.30
CA GLN A 220 16.25 -14.99 -0.08
C GLN A 220 15.34 -14.11 0.80
N LEU A 221 14.14 -14.58 1.15
CA LEU A 221 13.25 -13.89 2.08
C LEU A 221 13.86 -13.78 3.49
N LEU A 222 14.47 -14.85 4.00
CA LEU A 222 15.18 -14.81 5.29
C LEU A 222 16.34 -13.81 5.25
N SER A 223 17.14 -13.84 4.18
CA SER A 223 18.29 -12.94 3.99
C SER A 223 17.88 -11.48 3.98
N VAL A 224 16.87 -11.10 3.19
CA VAL A 224 16.45 -9.69 3.12
C VAL A 224 15.86 -9.17 4.42
N VAL A 225 15.16 -10.03 5.18
CA VAL A 225 14.69 -9.68 6.52
C VAL A 225 15.85 -9.45 7.48
N ASP A 226 16.93 -10.21 7.36
CA ASP A 226 18.14 -9.99 8.17
C ASP A 226 18.86 -8.69 7.78
N ASP A 227 19.00 -8.42 6.48
CA ASP A 227 19.59 -7.17 6.00
C ASP A 227 18.77 -5.96 6.50
N LEU A 228 17.44 -6.02 6.41
CA LEU A 228 16.55 -4.99 6.96
C LEU A 228 16.74 -4.81 8.46
N ASN A 229 16.57 -5.87 9.25
CA ASN A 229 16.53 -5.78 10.70
C ASN A 229 17.88 -5.43 11.32
N TYR A 230 18.96 -6.08 10.87
CA TYR A 230 20.26 -6.00 11.52
C TYR A 230 21.23 -5.04 10.84
N GLN A 231 21.18 -4.91 9.51
CA GLN A 231 22.09 -4.02 8.78
C GLN A 231 21.51 -2.62 8.60
N TYR A 232 20.23 -2.50 8.24
CA TYR A 232 19.60 -1.20 7.98
C TYR A 232 18.82 -0.64 9.17
N GLY A 233 18.58 -1.45 10.21
CA GLY A 233 17.82 -1.04 11.39
C GLY A 233 16.36 -0.72 11.09
N ILE A 234 15.79 -1.38 10.06
CA ILE A 234 14.43 -1.19 9.58
C ILE A 234 13.68 -2.52 9.76
N MET A 235 12.47 -2.47 10.31
CA MET A 235 11.52 -3.59 10.20
C MET A 235 10.47 -3.24 9.14
N HIS A 236 10.12 -4.19 8.28
CA HIS A 236 9.08 -4.03 7.28
C HIS A 236 7.67 -4.00 7.89
N GLN A 237 7.45 -4.82 8.93
CA GLN A 237 6.19 -4.99 9.67
C GLN A 237 4.98 -5.53 8.89
N ASP A 238 5.18 -5.92 7.64
CA ASP A 238 4.12 -6.48 6.81
C ASP A 238 4.65 -7.50 5.80
N ILE A 239 5.54 -8.38 6.25
CA ILE A 239 6.02 -9.51 5.45
C ILE A 239 4.84 -10.48 5.20
N ALA A 240 4.37 -10.48 3.96
CA ALA A 240 3.21 -11.24 3.51
C ALA A 240 3.30 -11.60 2.01
N PRO A 241 2.64 -12.66 1.52
CA PRO A 241 2.65 -13.02 0.09
C PRO A 241 2.24 -11.90 -0.86
N ARG A 242 1.38 -10.97 -0.41
CA ARG A 242 0.96 -9.79 -1.18
C ARG A 242 2.05 -8.73 -1.37
N ASN A 243 3.08 -8.74 -0.55
CA ASN A 243 4.19 -7.79 -0.55
C ASN A 243 5.49 -8.42 -1.08
N ILE A 244 5.36 -9.56 -1.78
CA ILE A 244 6.48 -10.31 -2.34
C ILE A 244 6.20 -10.55 -3.83
N VAL A 245 7.17 -10.23 -4.67
CA VAL A 245 7.16 -10.53 -6.11
C VAL A 245 8.34 -11.43 -6.46
N ILE A 246 8.21 -12.15 -7.57
CA ILE A 246 9.33 -12.89 -8.17
C ILE A 246 9.70 -12.18 -9.47
N ASP A 247 10.92 -11.69 -9.52
CA ASP A 247 11.55 -11.22 -10.74
C ASP A 247 11.94 -12.44 -11.58
N GLU A 248 11.13 -12.76 -12.59
CA GLU A 248 11.31 -13.98 -13.40
C GLU A 248 12.55 -13.93 -14.30
N GLU A 249 13.04 -12.73 -14.64
CA GLU A 249 14.25 -12.57 -15.46
C GLU A 249 15.51 -12.96 -14.66
N GLU A 250 15.56 -12.51 -13.41
CA GLU A 250 16.70 -12.75 -12.51
C GLU A 250 16.48 -13.96 -11.56
N ASP A 251 15.33 -14.62 -11.64
CA ASP A 251 14.88 -15.71 -10.75
C ASP A 251 14.99 -15.36 -9.25
N ASN A 252 14.68 -14.11 -8.91
CA ASN A 252 14.90 -13.55 -7.58
C ASN A 252 13.60 -13.12 -6.91
N LEU A 253 13.46 -13.48 -5.63
CA LEU A 253 12.45 -12.92 -4.76
C LEU A 253 12.81 -11.47 -4.43
N ARG A 254 11.81 -10.58 -4.50
CA ARG A 254 11.93 -9.21 -4.03
C ARG A 254 10.75 -8.82 -3.15
N ILE A 255 11.02 -8.11 -2.07
CA ILE A 255 9.99 -7.50 -1.21
C ILE A 255 9.73 -6.05 -1.60
N PHE A 256 8.53 -5.58 -1.34
CA PHE A 256 8.07 -4.23 -1.66
C PHE A 256 6.95 -3.81 -0.69
N ASP A 257 6.56 -2.53 -0.73
CA ASP A 257 5.50 -1.94 0.13
C ASP A 257 5.90 -1.70 1.59
N PHE A 258 6.74 -0.68 1.80
CA PHE A 258 7.29 -0.31 3.11
C PHE A 258 6.37 0.64 3.91
N ASN A 259 5.06 0.67 3.60
CA ASN A 259 4.09 1.59 4.20
C ASN A 259 3.88 1.41 5.71
N TYR A 260 4.18 0.22 6.25
CA TYR A 260 4.20 -0.08 7.68
C TYR A 260 5.60 -0.16 8.26
N SER A 261 6.64 0.07 7.46
CA SER A 261 8.01 -0.05 7.94
C SER A 261 8.29 0.92 9.08
N ILE A 262 9.22 0.56 9.96
CA ILE A 262 9.68 1.41 11.06
C ILE A 262 11.20 1.45 11.13
N MET A 263 11.73 2.46 11.79
CA MET A 263 13.09 2.44 12.29
C MET A 263 13.08 1.78 13.67
N ILE A 264 13.84 0.70 13.85
CA ILE A 264 13.81 -0.14 15.06
C ILE A 264 14.19 0.68 16.30
N ASP A 265 15.20 1.56 16.17
CA ASP A 265 15.69 2.41 17.26
C ASP A 265 14.68 3.47 17.74
N LYS A 266 13.63 3.76 16.96
CA LYS A 266 12.63 4.79 17.27
C LYS A 266 11.26 4.23 17.64
N HIS A 267 10.81 3.18 16.96
CA HIS A 267 9.39 2.78 16.98
C HIS A 267 9.17 1.26 17.07
N TYR A 268 10.11 0.51 17.68
CA TYR A 268 10.02 -0.95 17.78
C TYR A 268 8.63 -1.45 18.22
N THR A 269 8.00 -2.28 17.37
CA THR A 269 6.66 -2.83 17.60
C THR A 269 6.73 -4.37 17.56
N PRO A 270 6.86 -5.05 18.71
CA PRO A 270 7.11 -6.49 18.77
C PRO A 270 5.97 -7.33 18.19
N HIS A 271 4.72 -6.84 18.21
CA HIS A 271 3.58 -7.56 17.66
C HIS A 271 3.64 -7.75 16.14
N ARG A 272 4.43 -6.92 15.44
CA ARG A 272 4.64 -6.92 13.99
C ARG A 272 6.09 -7.26 13.61
N ASP A 273 6.72 -8.13 14.39
CA ASP A 273 8.08 -8.60 14.10
C ASP A 273 8.15 -9.29 12.70
N ASP A 274 9.21 -9.02 11.94
CA ASP A 274 9.34 -9.54 10.57
C ASP A 274 9.53 -11.06 10.54
N ILE A 275 10.15 -11.68 11.56
CA ILE A 275 10.29 -13.14 11.65
C ILE A 275 8.92 -13.77 11.85
N LYS A 276 8.09 -13.17 12.71
CA LYS A 276 6.68 -13.56 12.82
C LYS A 276 5.99 -13.45 11.46
N GLY A 277 6.19 -12.37 10.72
CA GLY A 277 5.69 -12.20 9.35
C GLY A 277 6.15 -13.30 8.38
N VAL A 278 7.42 -13.71 8.44
CA VAL A 278 7.98 -14.81 7.63
C VAL A 278 7.31 -16.15 7.95
N ILE A 279 7.09 -16.46 9.24
CA ILE A 279 6.44 -17.71 9.68
C ILE A 279 5.03 -17.83 9.09
N PHE A 280 4.21 -16.79 9.25
CA PHE A 280 2.86 -16.75 8.69
C PHE A 280 2.86 -16.81 7.16
N THR A 281 3.78 -16.07 6.51
CA THR A 281 3.92 -16.09 5.05
C THR A 281 4.21 -17.48 4.51
N LEU A 282 5.15 -18.21 5.14
CA LEU A 282 5.48 -19.57 4.70
C LEU A 282 4.30 -20.53 4.93
N TYR A 283 3.64 -20.42 6.08
CA TYR A 283 2.43 -21.19 6.38
C TYR A 283 1.37 -20.99 5.30
N GLU A 284 1.01 -19.74 5.01
CA GLU A 284 0.00 -19.37 4.00
C GLU A 284 0.32 -19.92 2.60
N ILE A 285 1.58 -19.83 2.18
CA ILE A 285 2.00 -20.38 0.88
C ILE A 285 1.81 -21.90 0.82
N ILE A 286 2.09 -22.61 1.92
CA ILE A 286 2.02 -24.07 1.98
C ILE A 286 0.58 -24.56 2.10
N THR A 287 -0.25 -23.89 2.89
CA THR A 287 -1.59 -24.36 3.28
C THR A 287 -2.73 -23.66 2.55
N LEU A 288 -2.47 -22.51 1.92
CA LEU A 288 -3.47 -21.57 1.39
C LEU A 288 -4.46 -21.08 2.47
N ASP A 289 -4.04 -21.13 3.73
CA ASP A 289 -4.88 -20.75 4.86
C ASP A 289 -4.41 -19.40 5.43
N GLU A 290 -5.23 -18.36 5.22
CA GLU A 290 -4.96 -16.98 5.65
C GLU A 290 -5.64 -16.63 7.00
N HIS A 291 -6.38 -17.54 7.64
CA HIS A 291 -7.24 -17.17 8.79
C HIS A 291 -6.47 -16.55 9.96
N PHE A 292 -5.23 -17.00 10.21
CA PHE A 292 -4.44 -16.44 11.30
C PHE A 292 -4.01 -15.00 11.03
N ARG A 293 -3.89 -14.61 9.75
CA ARG A 293 -3.49 -13.26 9.35
C ARG A 293 -4.62 -12.24 9.53
N GLU A 294 -5.87 -12.71 9.54
CA GLU A 294 -7.06 -11.88 9.81
C GLU A 294 -7.20 -11.52 11.30
N LEU A 295 -6.53 -12.26 12.19
CA LEU A 295 -6.50 -11.93 13.62
C LEU A 295 -5.69 -10.65 13.89
N PRO A 296 -6.08 -9.84 14.88
CA PRO A 296 -5.26 -8.73 15.37
C PRO A 296 -3.83 -9.19 15.69
N HIS A 297 -2.83 -8.36 15.39
CA HIS A 297 -1.41 -8.74 15.54
C HIS A 297 -1.05 -9.19 16.95
N GLU A 298 -1.68 -8.64 17.98
CA GLU A 298 -1.49 -9.00 19.38
C GLU A 298 -1.97 -10.42 19.70
N GLN A 299 -2.92 -10.94 18.92
CA GLN A 299 -3.52 -12.28 19.08
C GLN A 299 -2.83 -13.34 18.23
N GLN A 300 -2.04 -12.93 17.24
CA GLN A 300 -1.26 -13.83 16.38
C GLN A 300 -0.11 -14.47 17.17
N ASN A 301 -0.08 -15.81 17.21
CA ASN A 301 0.91 -16.60 17.95
C ASN A 301 1.74 -17.46 16.99
N ALA A 302 2.98 -17.02 16.72
CA ALA A 302 3.86 -17.70 15.78
C ALA A 302 4.43 -19.01 16.36
N GLU A 303 4.70 -19.05 17.66
CA GLU A 303 5.23 -20.23 18.35
C GLU A 303 4.22 -21.38 18.32
N ALA A 304 2.95 -21.09 18.56
CA ALA A 304 1.87 -22.06 18.43
C ALA A 304 1.76 -22.55 16.97
N LEU A 305 1.84 -21.65 15.99
CA LEU A 305 1.80 -22.02 14.57
C LEU A 305 2.97 -22.92 14.17
N LEU A 306 4.17 -22.66 14.69
CA LEU A 306 5.35 -23.50 14.48
C LEU A 306 5.18 -24.90 15.09
N GLN A 307 4.46 -25.06 16.20
CA GLN A 307 4.23 -26.37 16.82
C GLN A 307 3.16 -27.20 16.10
N MET A 308 2.35 -26.56 15.26
CA MET A 308 1.31 -27.24 14.48
C MET A 308 1.90 -28.03 13.30
N GLU A 309 1.20 -29.11 12.95
CA GLU A 309 1.44 -29.82 11.69
C GLU A 309 0.93 -28.98 10.52
N TRP A 310 1.77 -28.75 9.52
CA TRP A 310 1.41 -27.98 8.33
C TRP A 310 1.04 -28.93 7.19
N LEU A 311 -0.27 -29.08 6.97
CA LEU A 311 -0.79 -29.89 5.86
C LEU A 311 -0.71 -29.11 4.56
N LYS A 312 0.19 -29.51 3.65
CA LYS A 312 0.33 -28.89 2.33
C LYS A 312 -1.00 -28.99 1.56
N HIS A 313 -1.48 -27.86 1.07
CA HIS A 313 -2.68 -27.86 0.24
C HIS A 313 -2.45 -28.65 -1.07
N PRO A 314 -3.44 -29.41 -1.58
CA PRO A 314 -3.25 -30.25 -2.76
C PRO A 314 -2.86 -29.49 -4.04
N LYS A 315 -3.31 -28.24 -4.17
CA LYS A 315 -3.02 -27.38 -5.35
C LYS A 315 -1.66 -26.67 -5.28
N VAL A 316 -1.03 -26.62 -4.11
CA VAL A 316 0.24 -25.92 -3.92
C VAL A 316 1.38 -26.74 -4.52
N LYS A 317 2.22 -26.07 -5.31
CA LYS A 317 3.44 -26.62 -5.89
C LYS A 317 4.64 -26.07 -5.12
N LEU A 318 5.50 -26.95 -4.66
CA LEU A 318 6.78 -26.62 -4.02
C LEU A 318 7.88 -27.37 -4.77
N ASP A 319 9.08 -26.79 -4.84
CA ASP A 319 10.25 -27.48 -5.40
C ASP A 319 10.93 -28.45 -4.41
N SER A 320 10.54 -28.36 -3.14
CA SER A 320 11.08 -29.10 -2.00
C SER A 320 9.95 -29.56 -1.08
N ASP A 321 10.23 -30.50 -0.17
CA ASP A 321 9.24 -30.92 0.81
C ASP A 321 9.00 -29.85 1.90
N VAL A 322 7.84 -29.91 2.56
CA VAL A 322 7.49 -28.98 3.65
C VAL A 322 8.55 -29.01 4.77
N GLN A 323 9.16 -30.17 5.00
CA GLN A 323 10.18 -30.34 6.04
C GLN A 323 11.45 -29.53 5.74
N ALA A 324 11.88 -29.40 4.48
CA ALA A 324 13.03 -28.59 4.09
C ALA A 324 12.79 -27.10 4.38
N PHE A 325 11.60 -26.58 4.05
CA PHE A 325 11.24 -25.20 4.38
C PHE A 325 11.21 -24.97 5.90
N ARG A 326 10.60 -25.88 6.65
CA ARG A 326 10.56 -25.80 8.12
C ARG A 326 11.96 -25.88 8.75
N SER A 327 12.83 -26.74 8.22
CA SER A 327 14.22 -26.83 8.68
C SER A 327 15.00 -25.55 8.42
N ALA A 328 14.81 -24.92 7.25
CA ALA A 328 15.42 -23.62 6.94
C ALA A 328 14.94 -22.52 7.91
N LEU A 329 13.65 -22.51 8.24
CA LEU A 329 13.06 -21.58 9.20
C LEU A 329 13.63 -21.78 10.62
N ASP A 330 13.76 -23.03 11.08
CA ASP A 330 14.34 -23.35 12.39
C ASP A 330 15.80 -22.92 12.51
N VAL A 331 16.60 -23.10 11.45
CA VAL A 331 18.00 -22.66 11.42
C VAL A 331 18.07 -21.13 11.52
N GLY A 332 17.27 -20.41 10.72
CA GLY A 332 17.21 -18.96 10.78
C GLY A 332 16.73 -18.43 12.13
N HIS A 333 15.73 -19.06 12.74
CA HIS A 333 15.21 -18.67 14.05
C HIS A 333 16.25 -18.88 15.17
N LYS A 334 16.95 -20.02 15.18
CA LYS A 334 17.95 -20.34 16.21
C LYS A 334 19.19 -19.47 16.13
N GLN A 335 19.62 -19.07 14.94
CA GLN A 335 20.74 -18.14 14.78
C GLN A 335 20.43 -16.78 15.43
N LYS A 336 19.18 -16.31 15.29
CA LYS A 336 18.72 -15.02 15.83
C LYS A 336 18.53 -15.02 17.35
N GLU A 337 18.05 -16.13 17.93
CA GLU A 337 18.01 -16.29 19.40
C GLU A 337 19.40 -16.29 20.05
N GLN A 338 20.44 -16.68 19.30
CA GLN A 338 21.81 -16.74 19.79
C GLN A 338 22.61 -15.44 19.57
N GLY A 339 22.00 -14.41 18.96
CA GLY A 339 22.63 -13.11 18.73
C GLY A 339 23.83 -13.16 17.78
N VAL A 340 23.82 -14.10 16.83
CA VAL A 340 24.87 -14.26 15.80
C VAL A 340 24.48 -13.51 14.53
#